data_AF-A0A350MUJ6-F1
#
_entry.id   AF-A0A350MUJ6-F1
#
_cell.length_a   1.000
_cell.length_b   1.000
_cell.length_c   1.000
_cell.angle_alpha   90.00
_cell.angle_beta   90.00
_cell.angle_gamma   90.00
#
_symmetry.space_group_name_H-M   'P 1'
#
loop_
_entity.id
_entity.type
_entity.pdbx_description
1 polymer ?
#
loop_
_entity_poly.entity_id
_entity_poly.type
_entity_poly.pdbx_seq_one_letter_code
_entity_poly.pdbx_strand_id
1 'polypeptide(L)'
;MIPLATREEIIRVLNDDLKGEIEAILTYVKHFAVIKECEISRETEEISLDEMRHVEWLASAVVDLGGEPAIDHMPLNFGGNTVQDMLRRDVELEKGAVKQYEEHIFAIDDPKLKKLLTKIKFEEEEHLSDFSEMLEEIS
;
A
#
# COMPACT_ATOMS: atom_id res chain seq x y z
N MET A 1 15.37 -13.20 -9.97
CA MET A 1 14.15 -13.50 -10.76
C MET A 1 14.42 -13.24 -12.23
N ILE A 2 13.72 -13.92 -13.12
CA ILE A 2 13.68 -13.60 -14.56
C ILE A 2 12.62 -12.50 -14.73
N PRO A 3 12.84 -11.47 -15.57
CA PRO A 3 11.82 -10.45 -15.85
C PRO A 3 10.51 -11.08 -16.32
N LEU A 4 9.38 -10.45 -15.96
CA LEU A 4 8.05 -10.88 -16.42
C LEU A 4 8.01 -10.82 -17.95
N ALA A 5 7.60 -11.91 -18.58
CA ALA A 5 7.73 -12.09 -20.01
C ALA A 5 6.47 -11.69 -20.78
N THR A 6 5.33 -11.63 -20.09
CA THR A 6 4.01 -11.40 -20.71
C THR A 6 3.27 -10.23 -20.07
N ARG A 7 2.42 -9.60 -20.88
CA ARG A 7 1.50 -8.55 -20.43
C ARG A 7 0.56 -9.05 -19.35
N GLU A 8 0.10 -10.30 -19.47
CA GLU A 8 -0.79 -10.94 -18.51
C GLU A 8 -0.13 -11.12 -17.13
N GLU A 9 1.17 -11.43 -17.10
CA GLU A 9 1.94 -11.48 -15.84
C GLU A 9 2.11 -10.11 -15.20
N ILE A 10 2.35 -9.06 -16.00
CA ILE A 10 2.42 -7.68 -15.51
C ILE A 10 1.07 -7.25 -14.93
N ILE A 11 -0.04 -7.51 -15.64
CA ILE A 11 -1.40 -7.22 -15.16
C ILE A 11 -1.66 -7.94 -13.83
N ARG A 12 -1.24 -9.20 -13.68
CA ARG A 12 -1.40 -9.94 -12.43
C ARG A 12 -0.67 -9.25 -11.28
N VAL A 13 0.59 -8.89 -11.50
CA VAL A 13 1.44 -8.22 -10.50
C VAL A 13 0.86 -6.86 -10.09
N LEU A 14 0.40 -6.03 -11.03
CA LEU A 14 -0.27 -4.77 -10.70
C LEU A 14 -1.58 -4.97 -9.94
N ASN A 15 -2.27 -6.10 -10.17
CA ASN A 15 -3.45 -6.45 -9.38
C ASN A 15 -3.10 -6.98 -7.99
N ASP A 16 -1.92 -7.55 -7.79
CA ASP A 16 -1.41 -7.90 -6.46
C ASP A 16 -1.06 -6.62 -5.68
N ASP A 17 -0.49 -5.60 -6.34
CA ASP A 17 -0.29 -4.26 -5.78
C ASP A 17 -1.63 -3.60 -5.37
N LEU A 18 -2.61 -3.59 -6.28
CA LEU A 18 -3.96 -3.06 -5.99
C LEU A 18 -4.60 -3.67 -4.75
N LYS A 19 -4.43 -4.98 -4.54
CA LYS A 19 -5.00 -5.67 -3.37
C LYS A 19 -4.33 -5.24 -2.07
N GLY A 20 -3.03 -4.94 -2.11
CA GLY A 20 -2.28 -4.37 -0.99
C GLY A 20 -2.85 -3.02 -0.59
N GLU A 21 -2.99 -2.09 -1.54
CA GLU A 21 -3.47 -0.74 -1.23
C GLU A 21 -4.91 -0.75 -0.72
N ILE A 22 -5.76 -1.62 -1.27
CA ILE A 22 -7.14 -1.76 -0.78
C ILE A 22 -7.16 -2.35 0.64
N GLU A 23 -6.28 -3.30 0.97
CA GLU A 23 -6.14 -3.78 2.34
C GLU A 23 -5.69 -2.64 3.29
N ALA A 24 -4.71 -1.84 2.87
CA ALA A 24 -4.19 -0.70 3.63
C ALA A 24 -5.31 0.32 3.89
N ILE A 25 -6.03 0.78 2.86
CA ILE A 25 -7.20 1.68 2.99
C ILE A 25 -8.20 1.16 4.00
N LEU A 26 -8.64 -0.10 3.87
CA LEU A 26 -9.66 -0.66 4.75
C LEU A 26 -9.17 -0.77 6.20
N THR A 27 -7.87 -1.03 6.40
CA THR A 27 -7.24 -1.10 7.71
C THR A 27 -7.12 0.29 8.34
N TYR A 28 -6.61 1.27 7.60
CA TYR A 28 -6.39 2.63 8.07
C TYR A 28 -7.72 3.34 8.35
N VAL A 29 -8.75 3.12 7.52
CA VAL A 29 -10.13 3.56 7.80
C VAL A 29 -10.64 3.05 9.14
N LYS A 30 -10.36 1.78 9.46
CA LYS A 30 -10.74 1.25 10.76
C LYS A 30 -9.95 1.94 11.88
N HIS A 31 -8.65 2.13 11.70
CA HIS A 31 -7.75 2.67 12.73
C HIS A 31 -8.04 4.15 13.02
N PHE A 32 -8.04 5.03 12.02
CA PHE A 32 -8.31 6.45 12.25
C PHE A 32 -9.68 6.71 12.85
N ALA A 33 -10.67 5.85 12.57
CA ALA A 33 -12.01 5.99 13.10
C ALA A 33 -12.14 5.64 14.60
N VAL A 34 -11.18 4.88 15.16
CA VAL A 34 -11.24 4.42 16.56
C VAL A 34 -10.12 4.98 17.45
N ILE A 35 -9.01 5.41 16.87
CA ILE A 35 -7.92 6.13 17.55
C ILE A 35 -8.47 7.49 18.02
N LYS A 36 -8.21 7.86 19.28
CA LYS A 36 -8.76 9.09 19.90
C LYS A 36 -7.74 10.22 19.92
N GLU A 37 -6.48 9.88 19.83
CA GLU A 37 -5.32 10.74 19.71
C GLU A 37 -5.43 11.48 18.38
N CYS A 38 -5.80 12.76 18.44
CA CYS A 38 -6.21 13.54 17.27
C CYS A 38 -5.12 13.62 16.19
N GLU A 39 -3.85 13.66 16.58
CA GLU A 39 -2.73 13.74 15.63
C GLU A 39 -2.56 12.41 14.89
N ILE A 40 -2.43 11.30 15.61
CA ILE A 40 -2.30 9.96 15.02
C ILE A 40 -3.50 9.61 14.14
N SER A 41 -4.72 9.90 14.61
CA SER A 41 -5.94 9.67 13.83
C SER A 41 -5.95 10.44 12.52
N ARG A 42 -5.54 11.72 12.51
CA ARG A 42 -5.50 12.54 11.29
C ARG A 42 -4.42 12.08 10.33
N GLU A 43 -3.22 11.78 10.83
CA GLU A 43 -2.13 11.30 9.98
C GLU A 43 -2.53 9.98 9.29
N THR A 44 -3.14 9.06 10.05
CA THR A 44 -3.65 7.78 9.51
C THR A 44 -4.76 8.00 8.47
N GLU A 45 -5.60 9.03 8.64
CA GLU A 45 -6.62 9.43 7.64
C GLU A 45 -5.96 9.97 6.37
N GLU A 46 -4.94 10.82 6.49
CA GLU A 46 -4.22 11.39 5.34
C GLU A 46 -3.49 10.30 4.53
N ILE A 47 -2.79 9.39 5.21
CA ILE A 47 -2.14 8.23 4.57
C ILE A 47 -3.19 7.35 3.86
N SER A 48 -4.33 7.09 4.49
CA SER A 48 -5.42 6.33 3.85
C SER A 48 -5.93 6.98 2.55
N LEU A 49 -5.87 8.31 2.42
CA LEU A 49 -6.26 9.01 1.19
C LEU A 49 -5.18 8.92 0.10
N ASP A 50 -3.91 8.83 0.49
CA ASP A 50 -2.82 8.56 -0.44
C ASP A 50 -2.92 7.16 -1.03
N GLU A 51 -3.26 6.16 -0.20
CA GLU A 51 -3.52 4.80 -0.69
C GLU A 51 -4.66 4.73 -1.72
N MET A 52 -5.72 5.52 -1.54
CA MET A 52 -6.79 5.64 -2.54
C MET A 52 -6.29 6.19 -3.88
N ARG A 53 -5.26 7.04 -3.83
CA ARG A 53 -4.59 7.61 -5.01
C ARG A 53 -3.68 6.57 -5.68
N HIS A 54 -3.00 5.74 -4.89
CA HIS A 54 -2.19 4.63 -5.38
C HIS A 54 -3.08 3.64 -6.15
N VAL A 55 -4.25 3.29 -5.58
CA VAL A 55 -5.29 2.49 -6.25
C VAL A 55 -5.70 3.08 -7.59
N GLU A 56 -5.95 4.39 -7.66
CA GLU A 56 -6.30 5.06 -8.93
C GLU A 56 -5.22 4.85 -10.00
N TRP A 57 -3.96 5.08 -9.65
CA TRP A 57 -2.86 4.96 -10.62
C TRP A 57 -2.62 3.53 -11.08
N LEU A 58 -2.66 2.56 -10.16
CA LEU A 58 -2.50 1.15 -10.49
C LEU A 58 -3.67 0.64 -11.33
N ALA A 59 -4.90 1.01 -10.99
CA ALA A 59 -6.08 0.64 -11.76
C ALA A 59 -6.01 1.20 -13.19
N SER A 60 -5.56 2.46 -13.35
CA SER A 60 -5.32 3.04 -14.67
C SER A 60 -4.25 2.26 -15.45
N ALA A 61 -3.15 1.86 -14.79
CA ALA A 61 -2.10 1.07 -15.43
C ALA A 61 -2.60 -0.32 -15.88
N VAL A 62 -3.44 -0.97 -15.08
CA VAL A 62 -4.09 -2.25 -15.45
C VAL A 62 -4.99 -2.08 -16.68
N VAL A 63 -5.83 -1.03 -16.71
CA VAL A 63 -6.74 -0.73 -17.83
C VAL A 63 -5.95 -0.39 -19.10
N ASP A 64 -4.87 0.37 -19.00
CA ASP A 64 -4.00 0.71 -20.14
C ASP A 64 -3.34 -0.51 -20.78
N LEU A 65 -3.10 -1.56 -19.98
CA LEU A 65 -2.63 -2.87 -20.47
C LEU A 65 -3.78 -3.75 -21.00
N GLY A 66 -5.02 -3.28 -20.97
CA GLY A 66 -6.21 -4.02 -21.41
C GLY A 66 -6.69 -5.07 -20.40
N GLY A 67 -6.28 -4.95 -19.14
CA GLY A 67 -6.76 -5.78 -18.04
C GLY A 67 -7.98 -5.17 -17.32
N GLU A 68 -8.58 -5.96 -16.43
CA GLU A 68 -9.62 -5.51 -15.50
C GLU A 68 -8.99 -5.33 -14.10
N PRO A 69 -9.13 -4.17 -13.45
CA PRO A 69 -8.72 -3.99 -12.06
C PRO A 69 -9.55 -4.90 -11.14
N ALA A 70 -8.88 -5.75 -10.36
CA ALA A 70 -9.54 -6.80 -9.61
C ALA A 70 -10.44 -6.29 -8.47
N ILE A 71 -10.23 -5.04 -8.00
CA ILE A 71 -10.90 -4.38 -6.86
C ILE A 71 -11.33 -5.39 -5.80
N ASP A 72 -10.33 -5.94 -5.11
CA ASP A 72 -10.44 -7.03 -4.15
C ASP A 72 -9.42 -6.77 -3.02
N HIS A 73 -9.53 -7.47 -1.89
CA HIS A 73 -8.66 -7.24 -0.74
C HIS A 73 -8.21 -8.56 -0.11
N MET A 74 -7.05 -8.53 0.55
CA MET A 74 -6.61 -9.65 1.39
C MET A 74 -7.47 -9.77 2.66
N PRO A 75 -7.43 -10.92 3.37
CA PRO A 75 -8.09 -11.04 4.66
C PRO A 75 -7.64 -9.95 5.63
N LEU A 76 -8.59 -9.12 6.08
CA LEU A 76 -8.27 -7.96 6.92
C LEU A 76 -7.79 -8.37 8.31
N ASN A 77 -6.63 -7.83 8.69
CA ASN A 77 -6.09 -7.88 10.04
C ASN A 77 -5.88 -6.46 10.54
N PHE A 78 -6.70 -6.04 11.51
CA PHE A 78 -6.66 -4.70 12.12
C PHE A 78 -5.69 -4.61 13.32
N GLY A 79 -4.84 -5.61 13.51
CA GLY A 79 -4.01 -5.70 14.71
C GLY A 79 -4.84 -5.96 15.98
N GLY A 80 -4.50 -5.25 17.05
CA GLY A 80 -5.11 -5.38 18.38
C GLY A 80 -6.14 -4.31 18.70
N ASN A 81 -6.35 -4.07 20.00
CA ASN A 81 -7.35 -3.10 20.48
C ASN A 81 -6.71 -1.81 21.04
N THR A 82 -5.39 -1.71 21.01
CA THR A 82 -4.65 -0.52 21.46
C THR A 82 -4.09 0.24 20.26
N VAL A 83 -3.85 1.54 20.42
CA VAL A 83 -3.19 2.37 19.39
C VAL A 83 -1.84 1.78 19.01
N GLN A 84 -1.10 1.26 19.99
CA GLN A 84 0.19 0.61 19.74
C GLN A 84 0.07 -0.64 18.87
N ASP A 85 -0.99 -1.44 19.04
CA ASP A 85 -1.19 -2.63 18.20
C ASP A 85 -1.61 -2.25 16.77
N MET A 86 -2.40 -1.18 16.62
CA MET A 86 -2.83 -0.64 15.32
C MET A 86 -1.63 -0.10 14.54
N LEU A 87 -0.84 0.78 15.16
CA LEU A 87 0.38 1.33 14.52
C LEU A 87 1.41 0.24 14.18
N ARG A 88 1.55 -0.79 15.03
CA ARG A 88 2.39 -1.96 14.68
C ARG A 88 1.89 -2.65 13.41
N ARG A 89 0.57 -2.79 13.27
CA ARG A 89 -0.04 -3.39 12.08
C ARG A 89 0.19 -2.52 10.86
N ASP A 90 0.06 -1.21 10.99
CA ASP A 90 0.26 -0.26 9.89
C ASP A 90 1.72 -0.29 9.43
N VAL A 91 2.68 -0.25 10.35
CA VAL A 91 4.11 -0.47 10.05
C VAL A 91 4.38 -1.81 9.33
N GLU A 92 3.66 -2.87 9.68
CA GLU A 92 3.79 -4.18 9.02
C GLU A 92 3.24 -4.17 7.59
N LEU A 93 2.13 -3.46 7.35
CA LEU A 93 1.55 -3.29 6.02
C LEU A 93 2.52 -2.54 5.10
N GLU A 94 3.00 -1.38 5.55
CA GLU A 94 3.95 -0.55 4.78
C GLU A 94 5.25 -1.30 4.46
N LYS A 95 5.81 -2.03 5.43
CA LYS A 95 6.99 -2.89 5.17
C LYS A 95 6.72 -3.96 4.12
N GLY A 96 5.51 -4.50 4.11
CA GLY A 96 5.05 -5.46 3.11
C GLY A 96 4.95 -4.82 1.73
N ALA A 97 4.31 -3.66 1.64
CA ALA A 97 4.12 -2.90 0.42
C ALA A 97 5.46 -2.48 -0.21
N VAL A 98 6.37 -1.87 0.57
CA VAL A 98 7.72 -1.50 0.12
C VAL A 98 8.45 -2.71 -0.50
N LYS A 99 8.46 -3.85 0.21
CA LYS A 99 9.11 -5.07 -0.28
C LYS A 99 8.46 -5.60 -1.57
N GLN A 100 7.14 -5.58 -1.64
CA GLN A 100 6.40 -6.02 -2.82
C GLN A 100 6.73 -5.13 -4.04
N TYR A 101 6.72 -3.81 -3.85
CA TYR A 101 7.09 -2.87 -4.90
C TYR A 101 8.53 -3.05 -5.36
N GLU A 102 9.49 -3.27 -4.46
CA GLU A 102 10.88 -3.58 -4.86
C GLU A 102 10.96 -4.83 -5.76
N GLU A 103 10.24 -5.89 -5.39
CA GLU A 103 10.19 -7.13 -6.18
C GLU A 103 9.56 -6.89 -7.56
N HIS A 104 8.46 -6.15 -7.63
CA HIS A 104 7.74 -5.87 -8.87
C HIS A 104 8.49 -4.90 -9.79
N ILE A 105 9.12 -3.85 -9.25
CA ILE A 105 10.01 -2.94 -9.98
C ILE A 105 11.18 -3.71 -10.61
N PHE A 106 11.75 -4.67 -9.89
CA PHE A 106 12.82 -5.52 -10.42
C PHE A 106 12.32 -6.46 -11.52
N ALA A 107 11.10 -6.97 -11.41
CA ALA A 107 10.54 -7.97 -12.31
C ALA A 107 9.97 -7.40 -13.62
N ILE A 108 9.44 -6.17 -13.61
CA ILE A 108 8.90 -5.50 -14.80
C ILE A 108 10.05 -4.89 -15.60
N ASP A 109 9.95 -4.78 -16.94
CA ASP A 109 10.95 -4.07 -17.77
C ASP A 109 10.42 -2.76 -18.37
N ASP A 110 9.11 -2.54 -18.39
CA ASP A 110 8.48 -1.33 -18.92
C ASP A 110 8.93 -0.08 -18.11
N PRO A 111 9.60 0.91 -18.73
CA PRO A 111 10.12 2.07 -18.02
C PRO A 111 9.04 2.98 -17.42
N LYS A 112 7.84 3.04 -18.02
CA LYS A 112 6.73 3.85 -17.50
C LYS A 112 6.17 3.22 -16.24
N LEU A 113 5.96 1.91 -16.25
CA LEU A 113 5.49 1.17 -15.08
C LEU A 113 6.53 1.22 -13.96
N LYS A 114 7.82 1.02 -14.25
CA LYS A 114 8.88 1.20 -13.26
C LYS A 114 8.83 2.56 -12.58
N LYS A 115 8.65 3.62 -13.38
CA LYS A 115 8.55 4.98 -12.85
C LYS A 115 7.33 5.15 -11.93
N LEU A 116 6.18 4.60 -12.31
CA LEU A 116 4.97 4.63 -11.49
C LEU A 116 5.20 3.89 -10.16
N LEU A 117 5.63 2.63 -10.22
CA LEU A 117 5.83 1.81 -9.03
C LEU A 117 6.93 2.37 -8.11
N THR A 118 7.98 2.98 -8.68
CA THR A 118 9.02 3.67 -7.89
C THR A 118 8.47 4.89 -7.17
N LYS A 119 7.51 5.60 -7.78
CA LYS A 119 6.84 6.73 -7.14
C LYS A 119 5.99 6.24 -5.96
N ILE A 120 5.17 5.22 -6.17
CA ILE A 120 4.31 4.67 -5.10
C ILE A 120 5.20 4.17 -3.95
N LYS A 121 6.19 3.32 -4.24
CA LYS A 121 7.15 2.84 -3.23
C LYS A 121 7.79 3.94 -2.40
N PHE A 122 8.08 5.10 -3.01
CA PHE A 122 8.64 6.22 -2.27
C PHE A 122 7.62 6.81 -1.28
N GLU A 123 6.36 6.90 -1.67
CA GLU A 123 5.26 7.32 -0.77
C GLU A 123 5.07 6.26 0.36
N GLU A 124 5.09 4.95 0.05
CA GLU A 124 5.08 3.88 1.07
C GLU A 124 6.27 3.96 2.06
N GLU A 125 7.47 4.36 1.58
CA GLU A 125 8.65 4.56 2.43
C GLU A 125 8.47 5.76 3.37
N GLU A 126 7.76 6.81 2.94
CA GLU A 126 7.39 7.95 3.78
C GLU A 126 6.34 7.52 4.82
N HIS A 127 5.26 6.84 4.40
CA HIS A 127 4.23 6.32 5.30
C HIS A 127 4.80 5.36 6.35
N LEU A 128 5.71 4.48 5.95
CA LEU A 128 6.43 3.61 6.88
C LEU A 128 7.20 4.40 7.95
N SER A 129 7.84 5.50 7.55
CA SER A 129 8.56 6.39 8.46
C SER A 129 7.57 7.01 9.45
N ASP A 130 6.48 7.59 8.95
CA ASP A 130 5.47 8.29 9.75
C ASP A 130 4.83 7.35 10.78
N PHE A 131 4.39 6.16 10.37
CA PHE A 131 3.84 5.17 11.32
C PHE A 131 4.88 4.67 12.33
N SER A 132 6.15 4.54 11.91
CA SER A 132 7.23 4.11 12.81
C SER A 132 7.54 5.17 13.88
N GLU A 133 7.56 6.44 13.49
CA GLU A 133 7.76 7.58 14.39
C GLU A 133 6.60 7.69 15.39
N MET A 134 5.35 7.66 14.90
CA MET A 134 4.16 7.66 15.77
C MET A 134 4.18 6.49 16.76
N LEU A 135 4.62 5.30 16.33
CA LEU A 135 4.73 4.13 17.21
C LEU A 135 5.80 4.33 18.29
N GLU A 136 6.95 4.91 17.94
CA GLU A 136 8.04 5.19 18.89
C GLU A 136 7.61 6.20 19.97
N GLU A 137 6.86 7.24 19.58
CA GLU A 137 6.39 8.29 20.50
C GLU A 137 5.44 7.78 21.60
N ILE A 138 4.69 6.70 21.32
CA ILE A 138 3.70 6.15 22.26
C ILE A 138 4.15 4.84 22.94
N SER A 139 5.36 4.35 22.64
CA SER A 139 5.87 3.05 23.12
C SER A 139 6.50 3.08 24.51
#